data_AF-A0AA90KIT4-F1
#
_entry.id   AF-A0AA90KIT4-F1
#
_cell.length_a   1.000
_cell.length_b   1.000
_cell.length_c   1.000
_cell.angle_alpha   90.00
_cell.angle_beta   90.00
_cell.angle_gamma   90.00
#
_symmetry.space_group_name_H-M   'P 1'
#
loop_
_entity.id
_entity.type
_entity.pdbx_description
1 polymer ?
#
loop_
_entity_poly.entity_id
_entity_poly.type
_entity_poly.pdbx_seq_one_letter_code
_entity_poly.pdbx_strand_id
1 'polypeptide(L)'
;MSETRKGFDRRRFLTTAAVGGATIVGASALGGFDADAAFAAPTPSLDPAIARSTFAEGRITAIKGSVLEVAGSYGEKNLIQLTNATSIWKLETVTAESVHVGDGLYARGVPMPDGTMAADAVWVNIVNLYVTVRGIEKKRLHFSHGRNALVGNIVEKKTAAAFRGGALTSNLSQLKIGNHAQVLGAWRPEDDSVDIARITVGH
;
A
#
# COMPACT_ATOMS: atom_id res chain seq x y z
N MET A 1 12.79 8.77 35.28
CA MET A 1 12.88 9.21 33.87
C MET A 1 12.44 8.06 32.98
N SER A 2 11.24 8.13 32.42
CA SER A 2 10.76 7.17 31.43
C SER A 2 10.62 7.91 30.11
N GLU A 3 11.56 7.64 29.19
CA GLU A 3 11.52 8.11 27.81
C GLU A 3 10.41 7.34 27.08
N THR A 4 9.22 7.91 27.03
CA THR A 4 8.23 7.51 26.02
C THR A 4 8.83 7.77 24.65
N ARG A 5 9.37 6.72 24.00
CA ARG A 5 9.62 6.70 22.57
C ARG A 5 8.35 7.21 21.90
N LYS A 6 8.43 8.38 21.28
CA LYS A 6 7.36 8.93 20.44
C LYS A 6 7.28 8.01 19.21
N GLY A 7 6.54 6.92 19.37
CA GLY A 7 6.18 6.03 18.28
C GLY A 7 5.60 6.86 17.16
N PHE A 8 5.96 6.49 15.95
CA PHE A 8 5.37 6.94 14.72
C PHE A 8 3.88 7.23 14.88
N ASP A 9 3.38 8.37 14.43
CA ASP A 9 1.96 8.71 14.56
C ASP A 9 1.15 7.77 13.64
N ARG A 10 0.81 6.59 14.17
CA ARG A 10 0.24 5.43 13.45
C ARG A 10 -1.05 5.77 12.71
N ARG A 11 -1.80 6.76 13.19
CA ARG A 11 -3.03 7.25 12.56
C ARG A 11 -2.75 8.19 11.40
N ARG A 12 -1.73 9.04 11.52
CA ARG A 12 -1.36 10.05 10.51
C ARG A 12 -0.51 9.48 9.37
N PHE A 13 0.16 8.35 9.60
CA PHE A 13 0.97 7.67 8.59
C PHE A 13 0.13 7.09 7.44
N LEU A 14 -1.03 6.50 7.76
CA LEU A 14 -1.98 6.02 6.76
C LEU A 14 -2.48 7.16 5.86
N THR A 15 -2.62 8.36 6.43
CA THR A 15 -3.13 9.56 5.74
C THR A 15 -2.14 10.18 4.74
N THR A 16 -0.83 9.91 4.85
CA THR A 16 0.17 10.53 3.94
C THR A 16 0.40 9.70 2.66
N ALA A 17 -0.13 8.48 2.58
CA ALA A 17 0.01 7.63 1.40
C ALA A 17 -0.92 8.03 0.22
N ALA A 18 -1.90 8.92 0.45
CA ALA A 18 -2.96 9.21 -0.54
C ALA A 18 -3.02 10.67 -1.05
N VAL A 19 -2.29 11.63 -0.47
CA VAL A 19 -2.43 13.07 -0.82
C VAL A 19 -1.22 13.60 -1.61
N GLY A 20 -0.76 12.82 -2.58
CA GLY A 20 0.40 13.12 -3.41
C GLY A 20 0.19 12.81 -4.89
N GLY A 21 -0.96 13.19 -5.47
CA GLY A 21 -1.08 13.47 -6.90
C GLY A 21 -0.77 12.38 -7.93
N ALA A 22 -0.99 11.09 -7.63
CA ALA A 22 -0.83 10.02 -8.62
C ALA A 22 -2.05 9.08 -8.63
N THR A 23 -2.54 8.79 -9.84
CA THR A 23 -3.63 7.88 -10.17
C THR A 23 -3.52 6.54 -9.42
N ILE A 24 -4.60 6.12 -8.75
CA ILE A 24 -4.65 4.90 -7.93
C ILE A 24 -5.18 3.73 -8.77
N VAL A 25 -4.49 2.59 -8.74
CA VAL A 25 -4.53 1.53 -9.76
C VAL A 25 -5.02 0.20 -9.24
N GLY A 26 -5.98 -0.41 -9.95
CA GLY A 26 -6.51 -1.77 -9.75
C GLY A 26 -5.47 -2.84 -9.34
N ALA A 27 -5.76 -3.64 -8.31
CA ALA A 27 -4.86 -4.66 -7.78
C ALA A 27 -4.44 -5.76 -8.80
N SER A 28 -5.17 -5.93 -9.91
CA SER A 28 -4.82 -6.88 -10.99
C SER A 28 -3.65 -6.39 -11.86
N ALA A 29 -3.37 -5.09 -11.84
CA ALA A 29 -2.28 -4.53 -12.64
C ALA A 29 -0.94 -4.48 -11.87
N LEU A 30 -0.96 -4.74 -10.56
CA LEU A 30 0.25 -4.88 -9.73
C LEU A 30 0.88 -6.28 -9.81
N GLY A 31 0.27 -7.20 -10.56
CA GLY A 31 0.61 -8.62 -10.63
C GLY A 31 1.57 -9.06 -11.75
N GLY A 32 2.19 -8.14 -12.50
CA GLY A 32 3.12 -8.54 -13.56
C GLY A 32 4.10 -7.44 -13.91
N PHE A 33 5.35 -7.60 -13.44
CA PHE A 33 6.63 -6.98 -13.85
C PHE A 33 6.71 -5.49 -14.25
N ASP A 34 5.61 -4.74 -14.24
CA ASP A 34 5.53 -3.36 -14.69
C ASP A 34 4.43 -2.64 -13.91
N ALA A 35 4.81 -2.18 -12.73
CA ALA A 35 3.98 -1.32 -11.92
C ALA A 35 3.61 -0.01 -12.65
N ASP A 36 4.43 0.50 -13.58
CA ASP A 36 4.12 1.74 -14.31
C ASP A 36 3.03 1.54 -15.37
N ALA A 37 2.97 0.36 -16.02
CA ALA A 37 1.82 -0.03 -16.84
C ALA A 37 0.54 -0.14 -15.99
N ALA A 38 0.66 -0.57 -14.74
CA ALA A 38 -0.41 -0.52 -13.77
C ALA A 38 -0.89 0.93 -13.55
N PHE A 39 0.04 1.86 -13.29
CA PHE A 39 -0.23 3.30 -13.08
C PHE A 39 -0.71 4.07 -14.32
N ALA A 40 -0.46 3.56 -15.52
CA ALA A 40 -0.83 4.20 -16.79
C ALA A 40 -2.11 3.66 -17.46
N ALA A 41 -2.58 2.45 -17.12
CA ALA A 41 -3.74 1.83 -17.77
C ALA A 41 -5.07 2.26 -17.13
N PRO A 42 -6.01 2.89 -17.87
CA PRO A 42 -7.37 3.07 -17.41
C PRO A 42 -7.99 1.69 -17.16
N THR A 43 -8.34 1.37 -15.90
CA THR A 43 -9.10 0.15 -15.62
C THR A 43 -10.55 0.41 -16.04
N PRO A 44 -11.13 -0.35 -16.97
CA PRO A 44 -12.53 -0.17 -17.32
C PRO A 44 -13.40 -0.45 -16.09
N SER A 45 -14.38 0.44 -15.87
CA SER A 45 -15.44 0.23 -14.87
C SER A 45 -16.10 -1.12 -15.13
N LEU A 46 -16.38 -1.89 -14.08
CA LEU A 46 -17.16 -3.14 -14.17
C LEU A 46 -18.60 -2.89 -14.64
N ASP A 47 -19.04 -1.63 -14.69
CA ASP A 47 -20.30 -1.20 -15.30
C ASP A 47 -20.14 0.17 -16.01
N PRO A 48 -20.28 0.25 -17.34
CA PRO A 48 -20.24 1.52 -18.07
C PRO A 48 -21.40 2.48 -17.73
N ALA A 49 -22.44 2.03 -17.00
CA ALA A 49 -23.50 2.88 -16.48
C ALA A 49 -23.12 3.59 -15.16
N ILE A 50 -22.07 3.15 -14.46
CA ILE A 50 -21.64 3.71 -13.18
C ILE A 50 -20.43 4.62 -13.40
N ALA A 51 -20.71 5.90 -13.63
CA ALA A 51 -19.72 6.91 -13.99
C ALA A 51 -18.78 7.34 -12.83
N ARG A 52 -18.99 6.87 -11.59
CA ARG A 52 -18.22 7.30 -10.40
C ARG A 52 -17.92 6.13 -9.46
N SER A 53 -16.66 5.70 -9.47
CA SER A 53 -16.12 4.89 -8.38
C SER A 53 -16.01 5.73 -7.11
N THR A 54 -16.23 5.08 -5.97
CA THR A 54 -16.00 5.65 -4.64
C THR A 54 -14.75 5.01 -4.04
N PHE A 55 -14.11 5.75 -3.15
CA PHE A 55 -12.95 5.30 -2.42
C PHE A 55 -13.25 5.26 -0.93
N ALA A 56 -12.75 4.23 -0.26
CA ALA A 56 -12.79 4.10 1.19
C ALA A 56 -11.40 3.75 1.70
N GLU A 57 -11.03 4.30 2.84
CA GLU A 57 -9.79 3.94 3.53
C GLU A 57 -10.08 3.65 4.99
N GLY A 58 -9.14 2.98 5.64
CA GLY A 58 -9.13 2.89 7.09
C GLY A 58 -8.50 1.60 7.56
N ARG A 59 -8.76 1.28 8.83
CA ARG A 59 -8.32 0.04 9.46
C ARG A 59 -9.47 -0.94 9.60
N ILE A 60 -9.24 -2.19 9.25
CA ILE A 60 -10.20 -3.27 9.45
C ILE A 60 -10.37 -3.50 10.96
N THR A 61 -11.60 -3.37 11.42
CA THR A 61 -12.00 -3.56 12.81
C THR A 61 -12.75 -4.88 13.04
N ALA A 62 -13.43 -5.37 12.00
CA ALA A 62 -14.08 -6.69 12.01
C ALA A 62 -14.21 -7.23 10.57
N ILE A 63 -14.33 -8.56 10.46
CA ILE A 63 -14.61 -9.26 9.20
C ILE A 63 -15.84 -10.14 9.46
N LYS A 64 -16.93 -9.92 8.71
CA LYS A 64 -18.20 -10.64 8.83
C LYS A 64 -18.56 -11.27 7.49
N GLY A 65 -18.21 -12.54 7.32
CA GLY A 65 -18.28 -13.19 6.02
C GLY A 65 -17.38 -12.47 5.03
N SER A 66 -17.94 -11.94 3.95
CA SER A 66 -17.23 -11.18 2.92
C SER A 66 -17.30 -9.65 3.12
N VAL A 67 -17.90 -9.17 4.21
CA VAL A 67 -17.95 -7.73 4.54
C VAL A 67 -16.84 -7.37 5.53
N LEU A 68 -16.03 -6.38 5.18
CA LEU A 68 -15.05 -5.75 6.06
C LEU A 68 -15.67 -4.52 6.74
N GLU A 69 -15.62 -4.47 8.06
CA GLU A 69 -15.94 -3.26 8.81
C GLU A 69 -14.66 -2.44 9.01
N VAL A 70 -14.63 -1.25 8.46
CA VAL A 70 -13.43 -0.41 8.39
C VAL A 70 -13.67 0.90 9.12
N ALA A 71 -12.80 1.21 10.09
CA ALA A 71 -12.76 2.51 10.74
C ALA A 71 -11.85 3.44 9.93
N GLY A 72 -12.43 4.45 9.29
CA GLY A 72 -11.72 5.45 8.53
C GLY A 72 -10.94 6.42 9.43
N SER A 73 -9.95 7.11 8.86
CA SER A 73 -9.04 7.95 9.62
C SER A 73 -9.69 9.25 10.12
N TYR A 74 -10.82 9.66 9.54
CA TYR A 74 -11.58 10.86 9.93
C TYR A 74 -12.81 10.54 10.80
N GLY A 75 -12.91 9.31 11.30
CA GLY A 75 -13.97 8.86 12.20
C GLY A 75 -15.20 8.26 11.50
N GLU A 76 -15.20 8.20 10.17
CA GLU A 76 -16.16 7.47 9.37
C GLU A 76 -16.06 5.96 9.58
N LYS A 77 -17.16 5.26 9.30
CA LYS A 77 -17.20 3.79 9.24
C LYS A 77 -17.59 3.38 7.84
N ASN A 78 -16.79 2.51 7.24
CA ASN A 78 -17.01 1.99 5.91
C ASN A 78 -17.34 0.49 6.00
N LEU A 79 -18.33 0.04 5.24
CA LEU A 79 -18.64 -1.38 5.07
C LEU A 79 -18.22 -1.78 3.66
N ILE A 80 -17.20 -2.63 3.54
CA ILE A 80 -16.62 -2.98 2.25
C ILE A 80 -16.95 -4.42 1.94
N GLN A 81 -17.76 -4.64 0.91
CA GLN A 81 -18.16 -5.95 0.43
C GLN A 81 -17.11 -6.48 -0.55
N LEU A 82 -16.41 -7.53 -0.16
CA LEU A 82 -15.55 -8.30 -1.06
C LEU A 82 -16.40 -9.26 -1.90
N THR A 83 -16.02 -9.43 -3.16
CA THR A 83 -16.68 -10.33 -4.10
C THR A 83 -15.61 -11.23 -4.75
N ASN A 84 -16.04 -12.25 -5.48
CA ASN A 84 -15.12 -13.08 -6.26
C ASN A 84 -14.41 -12.29 -7.38
N ALA A 85 -14.91 -11.11 -7.73
CA ALA A 85 -14.29 -10.21 -8.71
C ALA A 85 -13.36 -9.18 -8.05
N THR A 86 -13.32 -9.10 -6.72
CA THR A 86 -12.48 -8.13 -6.03
C THR A 86 -11.02 -8.53 -6.15
N SER A 87 -10.21 -7.64 -6.72
CA SER A 87 -8.78 -7.81 -6.79
C SER A 87 -8.14 -7.30 -5.50
N ILE A 88 -7.32 -8.13 -4.83
CA ILE A 88 -6.71 -7.76 -3.54
C ILE A 88 -5.20 -7.77 -3.69
N TRP A 89 -4.56 -6.67 -3.30
CA TRP A 89 -3.11 -6.54 -3.25
C TRP A 89 -2.63 -6.40 -1.82
N LYS A 90 -1.66 -7.22 -1.42
CA LYS A 90 -0.93 -7.12 -0.15
C LYS A 90 0.51 -7.54 -0.40
N LEU A 91 1.32 -6.60 -0.91
CA LEU A 91 2.64 -6.82 -1.55
C LEU A 91 2.57 -7.53 -2.91
N GLU A 92 1.68 -8.50 -3.05
CA GLU A 92 1.35 -9.22 -4.28
C GLU A 92 -0.16 -9.39 -4.40
N THR A 93 -0.64 -9.92 -5.52
CA THR A 93 -2.05 -10.32 -5.65
C THR A 93 -2.33 -11.48 -4.70
N VAL A 94 -3.31 -11.31 -3.82
CA VAL A 94 -3.73 -12.28 -2.81
C VAL A 94 -5.24 -12.48 -2.82
N THR A 95 -5.70 -13.42 -2.03
CA THR A 95 -7.12 -13.71 -1.81
C THR A 95 -7.61 -13.11 -0.49
N ALA A 96 -8.93 -13.14 -0.27
CA ALA A 96 -9.56 -12.52 0.91
C ALA A 96 -9.07 -13.12 2.24
N GLU A 97 -8.62 -14.37 2.25
CA GLU A 97 -8.10 -15.05 3.44
C GLU A 97 -6.79 -14.43 3.95
N SER A 98 -6.09 -13.64 3.13
CA SER A 98 -4.87 -12.92 3.54
C SER A 98 -5.17 -11.58 4.24
N VAL A 99 -6.44 -11.18 4.28
CA VAL A 99 -6.92 -9.93 4.88
C VAL A 99 -7.34 -10.20 6.31
N HIS A 100 -6.81 -9.41 7.25
CA HIS A 100 -7.00 -9.65 8.68
C HIS A 100 -7.46 -8.39 9.40
N VAL A 101 -8.17 -8.59 10.53
CA VAL A 101 -8.45 -7.51 11.46
C VAL A 101 -7.15 -6.85 11.89
N GLY A 102 -7.12 -5.51 11.89
CA GLY A 102 -5.95 -4.72 12.18
C GLY A 102 -5.18 -4.26 10.94
N ASP A 103 -5.39 -4.88 9.77
CA ASP A 103 -4.83 -4.37 8.52
C ASP A 103 -5.40 -2.97 8.20
N GLY A 104 -4.56 -2.10 7.68
CA GLY A 104 -4.99 -0.89 6.97
C GLY A 104 -5.36 -1.24 5.54
N LEU A 105 -6.29 -0.52 4.94
CA LEU A 105 -6.60 -0.67 3.53
C LEU A 105 -6.95 0.65 2.87
N TYR A 106 -6.79 0.64 1.56
CA TYR A 106 -7.46 1.52 0.63
C TYR A 106 -8.31 0.65 -0.27
N ALA A 107 -9.55 1.04 -0.54
CA ALA A 107 -10.46 0.30 -1.40
C ALA A 107 -11.11 1.24 -2.41
N ARG A 108 -11.31 0.70 -3.61
CA ARG A 108 -12.10 1.30 -4.67
C ARG A 108 -13.31 0.41 -4.92
N GLY A 109 -14.44 1.02 -5.23
CA GLY A 109 -15.65 0.25 -5.49
C GLY A 109 -16.85 1.12 -5.84
N VAL A 110 -18.01 0.50 -5.76
CA VAL A 110 -19.31 1.10 -6.05
C VAL A 110 -20.16 1.08 -4.78
N PRO A 111 -20.75 2.21 -4.36
CA PRO A 111 -21.68 2.22 -3.25
C PRO A 111 -22.97 1.47 -3.61
N MET A 112 -23.47 0.67 -2.68
CA MET A 112 -24.65 -0.15 -2.83
C MET A 112 -25.83 0.44 -2.06
N PRO A 113 -27.09 0.16 -2.46
CA PRO A 113 -28.28 0.67 -1.76
C PRO A 113 -28.39 0.27 -0.28
N ASP A 114 -27.74 -0.82 0.12
CA ASP A 114 -27.70 -1.32 1.51
C ASP A 114 -26.66 -0.60 2.38
N GLY A 115 -25.94 0.37 1.83
CA GLY A 115 -24.91 1.15 2.53
C GLY A 115 -23.52 0.49 2.52
N THR A 116 -23.36 -0.68 1.90
CA THR A 116 -22.04 -1.27 1.65
C THR A 116 -21.38 -0.65 0.41
N MET A 117 -20.08 -0.88 0.25
CA MET A 117 -19.34 -0.61 -0.98
C MET A 117 -18.87 -1.94 -1.57
N ALA A 118 -19.39 -2.31 -2.74
CA ALA A 118 -18.89 -3.45 -3.50
C ALA A 118 -17.52 -3.11 -4.09
N ALA A 119 -16.46 -3.72 -3.55
CA ALA A 119 -15.10 -3.40 -3.94
C ALA A 119 -14.70 -4.08 -5.24
N ASP A 120 -14.10 -3.33 -6.16
CA ASP A 120 -13.45 -3.89 -7.35
C ASP A 120 -11.95 -4.13 -7.08
N ALA A 121 -11.33 -3.30 -6.25
CA ALA A 121 -9.95 -3.42 -5.85
C ALA A 121 -9.70 -2.98 -4.41
N VAL A 122 -8.84 -3.72 -3.69
CA VAL A 122 -8.42 -3.43 -2.32
C VAL A 122 -6.90 -3.53 -2.23
N TRP A 123 -6.25 -2.48 -1.73
CA TRP A 123 -4.82 -2.47 -1.41
C TRP A 123 -4.66 -2.47 0.10
N VAL A 124 -4.19 -3.60 0.60
CA VAL A 124 -4.02 -3.88 2.01
C VAL A 124 -2.60 -3.50 2.43
N ASN A 125 -2.53 -2.69 3.48
CA ASN A 125 -1.31 -2.14 4.07
C ASN A 125 -0.39 -1.41 3.08
N ILE A 126 -0.91 -0.96 1.94
CA ILE A 126 -0.10 -0.26 0.94
C ILE A 126 0.48 1.03 1.52
N VAL A 127 1.77 1.25 1.27
CA VAL A 127 2.47 2.46 1.63
C VAL A 127 3.28 2.98 0.46
N ASN A 128 3.31 4.30 0.32
CA ASN A 128 4.10 5.02 -0.67
C ASN A 128 4.91 6.11 0.04
N LEU A 129 6.21 5.89 0.23
CA LEU A 129 7.03 6.65 1.17
C LEU A 129 8.22 7.30 0.49
N TYR A 130 8.39 8.60 0.69
CA TYR A 130 9.63 9.28 0.35
C TYR A 130 10.61 9.20 1.52
N VAL A 131 11.75 8.54 1.31
CA VAL A 131 12.70 8.21 2.37
C VAL A 131 14.13 8.57 1.98
N THR A 132 15.00 8.65 2.98
CA THR A 132 16.46 8.62 2.78
C THR A 132 17.00 7.29 3.28
N VAL A 133 17.82 6.62 2.47
CA VAL A 133 18.54 5.41 2.88
C VAL A 133 19.59 5.76 3.93
N ARG A 134 19.52 5.13 5.11
CA ARG A 134 20.44 5.32 6.23
C ARG A 134 21.35 4.13 6.49
N GLY A 135 20.93 2.94 6.08
CA GLY A 135 21.70 1.72 6.23
C GLY A 135 21.25 0.66 5.24
N ILE A 136 22.16 -0.23 4.86
CA ILE A 136 21.92 -1.32 3.92
C ILE A 136 22.47 -2.59 4.55
N GLU A 137 21.62 -3.59 4.68
CA GLU A 137 21.94 -4.94 5.11
C GLU A 137 21.50 -5.95 4.05
N LYS A 138 21.89 -7.22 4.21
CA LYS A 138 21.57 -8.28 3.24
C LYS A 138 20.07 -8.45 2.98
N LYS A 139 19.24 -8.27 4.00
CA LYS A 139 17.78 -8.49 3.93
C LYS A 139 16.96 -7.26 4.36
N ARG A 140 17.62 -6.16 4.68
CA ARG A 140 16.97 -4.98 5.26
C ARG A 140 17.59 -3.70 4.74
N LEU A 141 16.75 -2.68 4.60
CA LEU A 141 17.15 -1.31 4.38
C LEU A 141 16.66 -0.49 5.56
N HIS A 142 17.53 0.36 6.09
CA HIS A 142 17.16 1.32 7.12
C HIS A 142 16.88 2.65 6.46
N PHE A 143 15.75 3.24 6.79
CA PHE A 143 15.26 4.48 6.19
C PHE A 143 15.06 5.55 7.25
N SER A 144 15.19 6.81 6.84
CA SER A 144 14.56 7.92 7.56
C SER A 144 13.43 8.52 6.72
N HIS A 145 12.27 8.69 7.32
CA HIS A 145 11.12 9.44 6.78
C HIS A 145 10.85 10.63 7.71
N GLY A 146 11.31 11.81 7.30
CA GLY A 146 11.35 12.98 8.19
C GLY A 146 12.19 12.71 9.43
N ARG A 147 11.59 12.78 10.61
CA ARG A 147 12.25 12.49 11.91
C ARG A 147 12.17 11.03 12.35
N ASN A 148 11.48 10.19 11.59
CA ASN A 148 11.19 8.82 11.99
C ASN A 148 12.14 7.85 11.32
N ALA A 149 12.62 6.87 12.08
CA ALA A 149 13.33 5.71 11.54
C ALA A 149 12.32 4.65 11.10
N LEU A 150 12.62 3.98 9.99
CA LEU A 150 11.79 2.92 9.42
C LEU A 150 12.70 1.79 8.92
N VAL A 151 12.24 0.56 9.06
CA VAL A 151 12.90 -0.62 8.48
C VAL A 151 12.10 -1.09 7.27
N GLY A 152 12.79 -1.22 6.13
CA GLY A 152 12.27 -1.89 4.95
C GLY A 152 12.87 -3.28 4.81
N ASN A 153 12.04 -4.31 4.64
CA ASN A 153 12.49 -5.68 4.38
C ASN A 153 12.64 -5.90 2.88
N ILE A 154 13.78 -6.48 2.50
CA ILE A 154 14.00 -6.97 1.14
C ILE A 154 13.35 -8.35 1.05
N VAL A 155 12.29 -8.45 0.27
CA VAL A 155 11.54 -9.69 0.06
C VAL A 155 12.05 -10.36 -1.21
N GLU A 156 12.58 -11.56 -1.04
CA GLU A 156 13.19 -12.33 -2.13
C GLU A 156 12.20 -12.50 -3.30
N LYS A 157 12.68 -12.30 -4.54
CA LYS A 157 11.91 -12.35 -5.79
C LYS A 157 10.77 -11.31 -5.94
N LYS A 158 10.49 -10.51 -4.92
CA LYS A 158 9.42 -9.48 -4.96
C LYS A 158 9.95 -8.06 -4.97
N THR A 159 11.01 -7.79 -4.19
CA THR A 159 11.61 -6.45 -4.16
C THR A 159 12.33 -6.15 -5.46
N ALA A 160 11.91 -5.07 -6.13
CA ALA A 160 12.58 -4.50 -7.28
C ALA A 160 13.06 -3.07 -7.02
N ALA A 161 14.06 -2.63 -7.76
CA ALA A 161 14.54 -1.27 -7.79
C ALA A 161 14.46 -0.67 -9.18
N ALA A 162 14.22 0.64 -9.25
CA ALA A 162 14.38 1.45 -10.46
C ALA A 162 15.37 2.58 -10.16
N PHE A 163 16.31 2.80 -11.07
CA PHE A 163 17.33 3.83 -10.93
C PHE A 163 17.26 4.78 -12.12
N ARG A 164 17.12 6.09 -11.85
CA ARG A 164 17.16 7.17 -12.87
C ARG A 164 16.20 6.94 -14.04
N GLY A 165 14.98 6.50 -13.75
CA GLY A 165 13.96 6.17 -14.78
C GLY A 165 14.26 4.92 -15.61
N GLY A 166 15.26 4.13 -15.24
CA GLY A 166 15.55 2.84 -15.86
C GLY A 166 14.54 1.75 -15.50
N ALA A 167 14.62 0.63 -16.23
CA ALA A 167 13.76 -0.54 -16.01
C ALA A 167 13.92 -1.14 -14.60
N LEU A 168 12.87 -1.84 -14.15
CA LEU A 168 12.88 -2.55 -12.87
C LEU A 168 13.93 -3.67 -12.86
N THR A 169 14.67 -3.76 -11.76
CA THR A 169 15.69 -4.79 -11.53
C THR A 169 15.63 -5.32 -10.11
N SER A 170 15.90 -6.62 -9.92
CA SER A 170 16.13 -7.18 -8.58
C SER A 170 17.51 -6.83 -8.02
N ASN A 171 18.39 -6.23 -8.84
CA ASN A 171 19.72 -5.86 -8.41
C ASN A 171 19.71 -4.54 -7.64
N LEU A 172 19.91 -4.64 -6.32
CA LEU A 172 19.93 -3.50 -5.41
C LEU A 172 21.34 -2.88 -5.23
N SER A 173 22.37 -3.36 -5.95
CA SER A 173 23.76 -2.94 -5.73
C SER A 173 24.05 -1.47 -5.99
N GLN A 174 23.15 -0.79 -6.71
CA GLN A 174 23.26 0.64 -6.97
C GLN A 174 22.69 1.52 -5.84
N LEU A 175 21.96 0.94 -4.87
CA LEU A 175 21.52 1.67 -3.68
C LEU A 175 22.73 2.08 -2.84
N LYS A 176 22.72 3.34 -2.39
CA LYS A 176 23.73 3.89 -1.51
C LYS A 176 23.07 4.55 -0.31
N ILE A 177 23.76 4.50 0.83
CA ILE A 177 23.41 5.34 1.98
C ILE A 177 23.43 6.80 1.53
N GLY A 178 22.43 7.56 1.97
CA GLY A 178 22.19 8.94 1.55
C GLY A 178 21.31 9.09 0.31
N ASN A 179 20.99 8.01 -0.42
CA ASN A 179 20.02 8.11 -1.52
C ASN A 179 18.65 8.53 -1.01
N HIS A 180 18.04 9.48 -1.71
CA HIS A 180 16.62 9.76 -1.60
C HIS A 180 15.88 8.79 -2.51
N ALA A 181 14.87 8.13 -1.97
CA ALA A 181 14.14 7.09 -2.66
C ALA A 181 12.64 7.21 -2.40
N GLN A 182 11.84 6.77 -3.37
CA GLN A 182 10.43 6.47 -3.18
C GLN A 182 10.27 4.96 -2.98
N VAL A 183 9.63 4.56 -1.89
CA VAL A 183 9.39 3.16 -1.53
C VAL A 183 7.90 2.88 -1.64
N LEU A 184 7.54 1.93 -2.50
CA LEU A 184 6.23 1.30 -2.53
C LEU A 184 6.34 -0.06 -1.83
N GLY A 185 5.43 -0.35 -0.92
CA GLY A 185 5.48 -1.60 -0.16
C GLY A 185 4.21 -1.90 0.62
N ALA A 186 4.26 -2.97 1.40
CA ALA A 186 3.22 -3.36 2.33
C ALA A 186 3.73 -3.20 3.77
N TRP A 187 3.03 -2.37 4.56
CA TRP A 187 3.30 -2.20 5.98
C TRP A 187 2.94 -3.46 6.77
N ARG A 188 3.73 -3.73 7.81
CA ARG A 188 3.57 -4.85 8.74
C ARG A 188 3.13 -4.31 10.11
N PRO A 189 1.84 -4.45 10.47
CA PRO A 189 1.33 -3.95 11.74
C PRO A 189 2.02 -4.53 12.98
N GLU A 190 2.58 -5.73 12.87
CA GLU A 190 3.19 -6.47 13.97
C GLU A 190 4.52 -5.87 14.46
N ASP A 191 5.32 -5.29 13.57
CA ASP A 191 6.66 -4.80 13.87
C ASP A 191 6.96 -3.40 13.30
N ASP A 192 5.94 -2.75 12.73
CA ASP A 192 6.01 -1.43 12.11
C ASP A 192 7.03 -1.35 10.93
N SER A 193 7.46 -2.48 10.37
CA SER A 193 8.32 -2.54 9.19
C SER A 193 7.52 -2.49 7.88
N VAL A 194 8.23 -2.37 6.75
CA VAL A 194 7.63 -2.37 5.41
C VAL A 194 8.28 -3.43 4.55
N ASP A 195 7.51 -4.37 4.03
CA ASP A 195 7.96 -5.26 2.98
C ASP A 195 8.01 -4.48 1.65
N ILE A 196 9.18 -4.41 1.03
CA ILE A 196 9.40 -3.55 -0.13
C ILE A 196 8.94 -4.26 -1.40
N ALA A 197 7.98 -3.68 -2.11
CA ALA A 197 7.66 -4.09 -3.47
C ALA A 197 8.62 -3.41 -4.46
N ARG A 198 8.75 -2.08 -4.35
CA ARG A 198 9.58 -1.29 -5.26
C ARG A 198 10.32 -0.18 -4.51
N ILE A 199 11.56 0.07 -4.89
CA ILE A 199 12.33 1.25 -4.49
C ILE A 199 12.84 2.01 -5.72
N THR A 200 12.47 3.28 -5.85
CA THR A 200 12.88 4.14 -6.97
C THR A 200 13.84 5.22 -6.49
N VAL A 201 14.97 5.40 -7.19
CA VAL A 201 16.00 6.39 -6.85
C VAL A 201 16.33 7.27 -8.05
N GLY A 202 16.43 8.58 -7.83
CA GLY A 202 16.87 9.55 -8.84
C GLY A 202 15.77 10.04 -9.77
N HIS A 203 14.69 10.57 -9.19
CA HIS A 203 13.76 11.45 -9.89
C HIS A 203 14.37 12.85 -10.08
#